data_AF-A0AAW7VVU0-F1
#
_entry.id   AF-A0AAW7VVU0-F1
#
_cell.length_a   1.000
_cell.length_b   1.000
_cell.length_c   1.000
_cell.angle_alpha   90.00
_cell.angle_beta   90.00
_cell.angle_gamma   90.00
#
_symmetry.space_group_name_H-M   'P 1'
#
loop_
_entity.id
_entity.type
_entity.pdbx_description
1 polymer ?
#
loop_
_entity_poly.entity_id
_entity_poly.type
_entity_poly.pdbx_seq_one_letter_code
_entity_poly.pdbx_strand_id
1 'polypeptide(L)'
;MYLLLAAHQDGAAIQRISPSGKPTSDARPVTKGELPGVVRELELQRPRWVWSRAQDWYPELLARGVELERCHDLALCGSILANSALTAHTEYAKNAEKLVQDDDTTPARALQPPPPPSTQGALFEDIKPVVAGVVELRNEFAAQQAALADVDDADLSKRLQLLLAAESAGAIIAVEMQHAGVPWREELHEQILTEALGPRPPLGHRPPALEALCNELRHMLNSPALNPDSPQDLMRALHRNGIEVKSTRKWELQQSGHPAIQPLLAYKQLSRLHTANGWTWLDTWVRDGRFHPEYVVGGVVSGRWASRGGGALQIPRNIRAAVHAEPGHKLIVADASQLEPRVLVALAQDTKMAEAARDKDLYAGIAAQGFGGDRQKAKVALLGAIYGATTGESGRLMPQLARTYPRAVGFVEQAAREGEAGRTVTTRLGRSSPAPSLGWLRSQQSTTAEEQRRADTIARSRGRFTRNFVVQGSAAEWAACWLAELRRRLRTFRAEGRPSGELVFFLHDEVMVHAADDAVEACVEAIREAADAAKELMFGRIPVEFPVSIAVVDSYDKAK
;
A
#
# COMPACT_ATOMS: atom_id res chain seq x y z
N MET A 1 17.79 -23.78 6.75
CA MET A 1 16.95 -24.88 6.22
C MET A 1 15.75 -24.29 5.50
N TYR A 2 15.32 -24.88 4.38
CA TYR A 2 14.10 -24.49 3.66
C TYR A 2 13.09 -25.64 3.72
N LEU A 3 11.82 -25.32 3.98
CA LEU A 3 10.72 -26.28 4.02
C LEU A 3 9.63 -25.85 3.06
N LEU A 4 9.35 -26.68 2.07
CA LEU A 4 8.27 -26.45 1.12
C LEU A 4 6.96 -27.01 1.68
N LEU A 5 5.92 -26.20 1.66
CA LEU A 5 4.55 -26.57 2.02
C LEU A 5 3.65 -26.42 0.79
N ALA A 6 3.01 -27.52 0.38
CA ALA A 6 2.16 -27.59 -0.80
C ALA A 6 0.88 -28.37 -0.53
N ALA A 7 -0.11 -28.25 -1.41
CA ALA A 7 -1.31 -29.05 -1.33
C ALA A 7 -1.03 -30.52 -1.67
N HIS A 8 -1.80 -31.39 -1.03
CA HIS A 8 -1.79 -32.83 -1.24
C HIS A 8 -3.22 -33.36 -1.20
N GLN A 9 -3.48 -34.52 -1.81
CA GLN A 9 -4.82 -35.12 -1.83
C GLN A 9 -5.38 -35.33 -0.41
N ASP A 10 -4.52 -35.68 0.53
CA ASP A 10 -4.86 -35.91 1.95
C ASP A 10 -4.79 -34.63 2.82
N GLY A 11 -4.55 -33.46 2.23
CA GLY A 11 -4.39 -32.19 2.93
C GLY A 11 -3.18 -31.42 2.42
N ALA A 12 -2.02 -31.65 3.04
CA ALA A 12 -0.77 -30.95 2.74
C ALA A 12 0.40 -31.91 2.56
N ALA A 13 1.48 -31.43 1.95
CA ALA A 13 2.76 -32.13 1.91
C ALA A 13 3.88 -31.17 2.28
N ILE A 14 4.81 -31.66 3.10
CA ILE A 14 6.00 -30.93 3.53
C ILE A 14 7.25 -31.61 2.96
N GLN A 15 8.15 -30.85 2.35
CA GLN A 15 9.42 -31.36 1.83
C GLN A 15 10.59 -30.48 2.22
N ARG A 16 11.70 -31.08 2.67
CA ARG A 16 12.96 -30.35 2.88
C ARG A 16 13.63 -30.10 1.55
N ILE A 17 14.00 -28.84 1.29
CA ILE A 17 14.70 -28.45 0.07
C ILE A 17 16.00 -27.70 0.39
N SER A 18 16.95 -27.75 -0.55
CA SER A 18 18.17 -26.95 -0.50
C SER A 18 17.86 -25.47 -0.76
N PRO A 19 18.80 -24.54 -0.48
CA PRO A 19 18.67 -23.15 -0.90
C PRO A 19 18.50 -22.95 -2.42
N SER A 20 18.90 -23.93 -3.24
CA SER A 20 18.71 -23.94 -4.70
C SER A 20 17.43 -24.66 -5.17
N GLY A 21 16.59 -25.12 -4.23
CA GLY A 21 15.33 -25.81 -4.54
C GLY A 21 15.44 -27.30 -4.85
N LYS A 22 16.60 -27.93 -4.67
CA LYS A 22 16.74 -29.39 -4.82
C LYS A 22 16.14 -30.12 -3.62
N PRO A 23 15.41 -31.23 -3.80
CA PRO A 23 14.88 -31.99 -2.67
C PRO A 23 16.02 -32.58 -1.85
N THR A 24 15.91 -32.52 -0.54
CA THR A 24 16.85 -33.14 0.42
C THR A 24 16.18 -34.21 1.29
N SER A 25 14.86 -34.37 1.13
CA SER A 25 14.06 -35.45 1.68
C SER A 25 12.94 -35.80 0.70
N ASP A 26 12.30 -36.94 0.91
CA ASP A 26 11.01 -37.22 0.30
C ASP A 26 9.95 -36.25 0.84
N ALA A 27 8.90 -36.04 0.05
CA ALA A 27 7.74 -35.27 0.48
C ALA A 27 6.95 -36.11 1.49
N ARG A 28 6.66 -35.51 2.64
CA ARG A 28 5.85 -36.14 3.70
C ARG A 28 4.42 -35.60 3.60
N PRO A 29 3.42 -36.44 3.26
CA PRO A 29 2.01 -36.08 3.40
C PRO A 29 1.68 -35.82 4.87
N VAL A 30 0.85 -34.82 5.11
CA VAL A 30 0.35 -34.43 6.42
C VAL A 30 -1.13 -34.10 6.28
N THR A 31 -1.96 -34.72 7.13
CA THR A 31 -3.39 -34.43 7.10
C THR A 31 -3.68 -33.01 7.59
N LYS A 32 -4.81 -32.44 7.17
CA LYS A 32 -5.21 -31.09 7.59
C LYS A 32 -5.25 -30.92 9.12
N GLY A 33 -5.68 -31.95 9.85
CA GLY A 33 -5.76 -31.93 11.32
C GLY A 33 -4.39 -31.97 12.02
N GLU A 34 -3.40 -32.66 11.44
CA GLU A 34 -2.06 -32.81 12.01
C GLU A 34 -1.13 -31.64 11.66
N LEU A 35 -1.43 -30.93 10.56
CA LEU A 35 -0.56 -29.88 10.00
C LEU A 35 -0.09 -28.84 11.02
N PRO A 36 -0.94 -28.23 11.87
CA PRO A 36 -0.48 -27.25 12.84
C PRO A 36 0.56 -27.82 13.83
N GLY A 37 0.39 -29.07 14.27
CA GLY A 37 1.33 -29.73 15.18
C GLY A 37 2.69 -29.98 14.53
N VAL A 38 2.68 -30.50 13.30
CA VAL A 38 3.91 -30.75 12.53
C VAL A 38 4.65 -29.45 12.22
N VAL A 39 3.93 -28.41 11.81
CA VAL A 39 4.51 -27.09 11.52
C VAL A 39 5.13 -26.49 12.78
N ARG A 40 4.45 -26.57 13.93
CA ARG A 40 4.97 -26.09 15.22
C ARG A 40 6.29 -26.76 15.60
N GLU A 41 6.40 -28.08 15.44
CA GLU A 41 7.63 -28.82 15.72
C GLU A 41 8.77 -28.41 14.78
N LEU A 42 8.48 -28.28 13.49
CA LEU A 42 9.47 -27.90 12.48
C LEU A 42 9.92 -26.43 12.65
N GLU A 43 9.03 -25.54 13.10
CA GLU A 43 9.33 -24.13 13.32
C GLU A 43 10.40 -23.90 14.40
N LEU A 44 10.59 -24.84 15.34
CA LEU A 44 11.68 -24.80 16.32
C LEU A 44 13.08 -24.78 15.66
N GLN A 45 13.19 -25.29 14.43
CA GLN A 45 14.42 -25.26 13.63
C GLN A 45 14.60 -23.94 12.86
N ARG A 46 13.67 -22.99 13.04
CA ARG A 46 13.61 -21.67 12.38
C ARG A 46 13.77 -21.78 10.86
N PRO A 47 13.00 -22.65 10.17
CA PRO A 47 13.11 -22.82 8.74
C PRO A 47 12.70 -21.54 8.00
N ARG A 48 13.02 -21.47 6.70
CA ARG A 48 12.29 -20.59 5.78
C ARG A 48 11.23 -21.43 5.08
N TRP A 49 9.96 -21.14 5.33
CA TRP A 49 8.85 -21.80 4.67
C TRP A 49 8.72 -21.33 3.23
N VAL A 50 8.52 -22.24 2.29
CA VAL A 50 8.32 -21.96 0.87
C VAL A 50 6.94 -22.46 0.48
N TRP A 51 6.10 -21.58 -0.04
CA TRP A 51 4.73 -21.88 -0.43
C TRP A 51 4.29 -20.98 -1.58
N SER A 52 3.16 -21.30 -2.20
CA SER A 52 2.60 -20.46 -3.27
C SER A 52 2.29 -19.04 -2.76
N ARG A 53 1.43 -18.93 -1.74
CA ARG A 53 1.07 -17.67 -1.08
C ARG A 53 0.90 -17.85 0.41
N ALA A 54 1.25 -16.85 1.21
CA ALA A 54 1.04 -16.88 2.66
C ALA A 54 -0.45 -17.01 3.03
N GLN A 55 -1.35 -16.38 2.27
CA GLN A 55 -2.80 -16.38 2.51
C GLN A 55 -3.43 -17.78 2.39
N ASP A 56 -2.79 -18.71 1.68
CA ASP A 56 -3.34 -20.06 1.47
C ASP A 56 -3.09 -20.99 2.66
N TRP A 57 -2.14 -20.65 3.53
CA TRP A 57 -1.66 -21.55 4.59
C TRP A 57 -1.66 -20.90 5.97
N TYR A 58 -1.16 -19.68 6.06
CA TYR A 58 -0.86 -19.06 7.35
C TYR A 58 -2.10 -18.68 8.19
N PRO A 59 -3.26 -18.28 7.62
CA PRO A 59 -4.43 -17.97 8.43
C PRO A 59 -4.90 -19.14 9.31
N GLU A 60 -4.94 -20.36 8.77
CA GLU A 60 -5.36 -21.55 9.53
C GLU A 60 -4.32 -21.94 10.60
N LEU A 61 -3.03 -21.77 10.30
CA LEU A 61 -1.95 -22.00 11.27
C LEU A 61 -2.01 -21.00 12.44
N LEU A 62 -2.23 -19.71 12.15
CA LEU A 62 -2.40 -18.69 13.19
C LEU A 62 -3.63 -18.95 14.06
N ALA A 63 -4.77 -19.31 13.47
CA ALA A 63 -5.97 -19.67 14.22
C ALA A 63 -5.77 -20.86 15.18
N ARG A 64 -4.71 -21.66 14.98
CA ARG A 64 -4.30 -22.77 15.86
C ARG A 64 -3.10 -22.43 16.75
N GLY A 65 -2.71 -21.16 16.83
CA GLY A 65 -1.59 -20.67 17.65
C GLY A 65 -0.23 -21.11 17.12
N VAL A 66 -0.03 -21.11 15.80
CA VAL A 66 1.25 -21.40 15.15
C VAL A 66 1.73 -20.16 14.42
N GLU A 67 2.67 -19.44 15.01
CA GLU A 67 3.36 -18.31 14.36
C GLU A 67 4.62 -18.77 13.62
N LEU A 68 4.88 -18.21 12.45
CA LEU A 68 6.02 -18.58 11.60
C LEU A 68 7.03 -17.45 11.50
N GLU A 69 8.33 -17.72 11.62
CA GLU A 69 9.32 -16.65 11.60
C GLU A 69 9.57 -16.11 10.20
N ARG A 70 9.76 -16.99 9.21
CA ARG A 70 10.22 -16.61 7.87
C ARG A 70 9.53 -17.44 6.79
N CYS A 71 9.24 -16.78 5.68
CA CYS A 71 8.80 -17.46 4.47
C CYS A 71 9.51 -16.95 3.21
N HIS A 72 9.22 -17.62 2.10
CA HIS A 72 9.43 -17.21 0.72
C HIS A 72 8.08 -17.39 0.01
N ASP A 73 7.43 -16.28 -0.29
CA ASP A 73 6.15 -16.25 -0.99
C ASP A 73 6.38 -16.32 -2.51
N LEU A 74 6.13 -17.48 -3.12
CA LEU A 74 6.48 -17.71 -4.52
C LEU A 74 5.73 -16.77 -5.46
N ALA A 75 4.47 -16.45 -5.19
CA ALA A 75 3.69 -15.57 -6.04
C ALA A 75 4.22 -14.13 -6.03
N LEU A 76 4.50 -13.58 -4.84
CA LEU A 76 5.07 -12.22 -4.73
C LEU A 76 6.47 -12.15 -5.33
N CYS A 77 7.33 -13.10 -4.95
CA CYS A 77 8.70 -13.15 -5.45
C CYS A 77 8.75 -13.33 -6.97
N GLY A 78 7.93 -14.23 -7.50
CA GLY A 78 7.84 -14.48 -8.93
C GLY A 78 7.34 -13.26 -9.71
N SER A 79 6.33 -12.55 -9.18
CA SER A 79 5.86 -11.30 -9.81
C SER A 79 6.96 -10.23 -9.87
N ILE A 80 7.87 -10.17 -8.90
CA ILE A 80 8.99 -9.21 -8.90
C ILE A 80 10.04 -9.65 -9.93
N LEU A 81 10.48 -10.90 -9.86
CA LEU A 81 11.51 -11.45 -10.75
C LEU A 81 11.05 -11.47 -12.22
N ALA A 82 9.77 -11.70 -12.50
CA ALA A 82 9.23 -11.65 -13.86
C ALA A 82 9.27 -10.26 -14.49
N ASN A 83 9.18 -9.20 -13.66
CA ASN A 83 9.05 -7.82 -14.12
C ASN A 83 10.30 -6.96 -13.88
N SER A 84 11.28 -7.44 -13.11
CA SER A 84 12.52 -6.71 -12.86
C SER A 84 13.40 -6.64 -14.10
N ALA A 85 13.94 -5.47 -14.38
CA ALA A 85 14.97 -5.28 -15.40
C ALA A 85 16.25 -6.07 -15.08
N LEU A 86 16.51 -6.37 -13.79
CA LEU A 86 17.69 -7.10 -13.33
C LEU A 86 17.68 -8.57 -13.72
N THR A 87 16.51 -9.14 -13.98
CA THR A 87 16.32 -10.55 -14.35
C THR A 87 15.71 -10.69 -15.73
N ALA A 88 15.52 -9.61 -16.48
CA ALA A 88 14.84 -9.60 -17.77
C ALA A 88 15.54 -10.49 -18.83
N HIS A 89 16.84 -10.73 -18.70
CA HIS A 89 17.63 -11.61 -19.58
C HIS A 89 17.44 -13.10 -19.26
N THR A 90 16.96 -13.45 -18.07
CA THR A 90 16.80 -14.83 -17.61
C THR A 90 15.64 -15.53 -18.30
N GLU A 91 15.72 -16.86 -18.45
CA GLU A 91 14.61 -17.66 -19.00
C GLU A 91 13.35 -17.57 -18.14
N TYR A 92 13.51 -17.41 -16.82
CA TYR A 92 12.40 -17.21 -15.90
C TYR A 92 11.56 -15.99 -16.30
N ALA A 93 12.18 -14.82 -16.47
CA ALA A 93 11.47 -13.60 -16.82
C ALA A 93 10.95 -13.56 -18.27
N LYS A 94 11.55 -14.33 -19.19
CA LYS A 94 11.07 -14.46 -20.57
C LYS A 94 9.82 -15.33 -20.68
N ASN A 95 9.74 -16.39 -19.88
CA ASN A 95 8.63 -17.35 -19.89
C ASN A 95 7.48 -16.96 -18.96
N ALA A 96 7.69 -16.01 -18.05
CA ALA A 96 6.64 -15.51 -17.17
C ALA A 96 5.53 -14.80 -17.95
N GLU A 97 4.27 -15.11 -17.61
CA GLU A 97 3.12 -14.37 -18.12
C GLU A 97 3.13 -12.93 -17.60
N LYS A 98 3.32 -11.97 -18.51
CA LYS A 98 3.31 -10.54 -18.20
C LYS A 98 1.96 -9.95 -18.55
N LEU A 99 1.27 -9.45 -17.53
CA LEU A 99 0.09 -8.62 -17.72
C LEU A 99 0.55 -7.25 -18.24
N VAL A 100 0.23 -6.93 -19.49
CA VAL A 100 0.39 -5.57 -20.03
C VAL A 100 -0.66 -4.70 -19.37
N GLN A 101 -0.24 -3.71 -18.58
CA GLN A 101 -1.14 -2.77 -17.95
C GLN A 101 -1.39 -1.60 -18.91
N ASP A 102 -2.65 -1.32 -19.24
CA ASP A 102 -3.00 -0.13 -20.02
C ASP A 102 -2.87 1.11 -19.11
N ASP A 103 -2.06 2.08 -19.56
CA ASP A 103 -1.53 3.19 -18.75
C ASP A 103 -2.61 4.13 -18.15
N ASP A 104 -3.88 4.05 -18.57
CA ASP A 104 -4.92 5.02 -18.18
C ASP A 104 -6.31 4.44 -17.80
N THR A 105 -6.54 3.12 -17.89
CA THR A 105 -7.91 2.56 -17.74
C THR A 105 -8.05 1.39 -16.79
N THR A 106 -6.95 0.77 -16.35
CA THR A 106 -7.04 -0.34 -15.40
C THR A 106 -6.86 0.21 -13.99
N PRO A 107 -7.84 0.05 -13.08
CA PRO A 107 -7.61 0.29 -11.65
C PRO A 107 -6.34 -0.43 -11.22
N ALA A 108 -5.64 0.11 -10.22
CA ALA A 108 -4.54 -0.62 -9.56
C ALA A 108 -4.98 -2.06 -9.30
N ARG A 109 -4.09 -3.04 -9.53
CA ARG A 109 -4.31 -4.44 -9.14
C ARG A 109 -4.94 -4.42 -7.73
N ALA A 110 -6.20 -4.87 -7.65
CA ALA A 110 -7.05 -4.92 -6.46
C ALA A 110 -7.67 -3.60 -5.94
N LEU A 111 -8.83 -3.25 -6.51
CA LEU A 111 -10.03 -3.09 -5.68
C LEU A 111 -10.81 -4.40 -5.82
N GLN A 112 -10.33 -5.47 -5.19
CA GLN A 112 -11.10 -6.71 -5.14
C GLN A 112 -12.37 -6.45 -4.33
N PRO A 113 -13.52 -7.04 -4.71
CA PRO A 113 -14.76 -6.88 -3.96
C PRO A 113 -14.54 -7.31 -2.49
N PRO A 114 -15.32 -6.77 -1.55
CA PRO A 114 -15.34 -7.27 -0.19
C PRO A 114 -15.62 -8.78 -0.17
N PRO A 115 -15.14 -9.53 0.84
CA PRO A 115 -15.53 -10.92 1.01
C PRO A 115 -17.06 -11.03 1.12
N PRO A 116 -17.67 -12.10 0.59
CA PRO A 116 -19.11 -12.32 0.72
C PRO A 116 -19.49 -12.51 2.21
N PRO A 117 -20.73 -12.15 2.62
CA PRO A 117 -21.22 -12.41 3.96
C PRO A 117 -21.13 -13.90 4.31
N SER A 118 -20.85 -14.23 5.57
CA SER A 118 -20.75 -15.62 6.06
C SER A 118 -22.03 -16.46 5.82
N THR A 119 -23.17 -15.80 5.57
CA THR A 119 -24.48 -16.42 5.30
C THR A 119 -24.79 -16.61 3.81
N GLN A 120 -23.97 -16.10 2.90
CA GLN A 120 -24.12 -16.30 1.45
C GLN A 120 -22.97 -17.14 0.93
N GLY A 121 -23.23 -18.42 0.65
CA GLY A 121 -22.33 -19.22 -0.19
C GLY A 121 -22.10 -18.49 -1.51
N ALA A 122 -20.84 -18.31 -1.91
CA ALA A 122 -20.52 -17.57 -3.11
C ALA A 122 -21.05 -18.33 -4.34
N LEU A 123 -21.87 -17.66 -5.15
CA LEU A 123 -22.56 -18.22 -6.34
C LEU A 123 -21.61 -18.74 -7.45
N PHE A 124 -20.29 -18.67 -7.25
CA PHE A 124 -19.24 -19.06 -8.19
C PHE A 124 -18.14 -19.93 -7.55
N GLU A 125 -18.50 -20.80 -6.59
CA GLU A 125 -17.55 -21.68 -5.88
C GLU A 125 -16.94 -22.83 -6.72
N ASP A 126 -17.27 -22.97 -8.01
CA ASP A 126 -16.84 -24.11 -8.83
C ASP A 126 -15.59 -23.89 -9.69
N ILE A 127 -14.73 -22.92 -9.34
CA ILE A 127 -13.32 -22.96 -9.78
C ILE A 127 -12.46 -23.06 -8.52
N LYS A 128 -12.30 -24.28 -8.02
CA LYS A 128 -11.21 -24.56 -7.09
C LYS A 128 -9.91 -24.18 -7.82
N PRO A 129 -9.11 -23.22 -7.32
CA PRO A 129 -7.83 -22.94 -7.94
C PRO A 129 -7.04 -24.25 -7.99
N VAL A 130 -6.40 -24.55 -9.13
CA VAL A 130 -5.48 -25.68 -9.23
C VAL A 130 -4.38 -25.42 -8.21
N VAL A 131 -4.46 -26.11 -7.06
CA VAL A 131 -3.50 -25.88 -5.99
C VAL A 131 -2.23 -26.61 -6.38
N ALA A 132 -1.17 -25.83 -6.60
CA ALA A 132 0.08 -26.35 -7.12
C ALA A 132 0.69 -27.41 -6.18
N GLY A 133 1.09 -28.53 -6.78
CA GLY A 133 1.67 -29.65 -6.04
C GLY A 133 3.12 -29.39 -5.63
N VAL A 134 3.68 -30.29 -4.83
CA VAL A 134 5.09 -30.21 -4.34
C VAL A 134 6.08 -30.02 -5.48
N VAL A 135 5.95 -30.76 -6.58
CA VAL A 135 6.88 -30.72 -7.71
C VAL A 135 6.84 -29.36 -8.41
N GLU A 136 5.65 -28.82 -8.64
CA GLU A 136 5.45 -27.53 -9.30
C GLU A 136 6.04 -26.39 -8.46
N LEU A 137 5.70 -26.32 -7.17
CA LEU A 137 6.23 -25.27 -6.28
C LEU A 137 7.74 -25.37 -6.11
N ARG A 138 8.30 -26.59 -6.09
CA ARG A 138 9.74 -26.80 -5.99
C ARG A 138 10.46 -26.32 -7.25
N ASN A 139 9.92 -26.66 -8.42
CA ASN A 139 10.48 -26.23 -9.71
C ASN A 139 10.40 -24.70 -9.84
N GLU A 140 9.29 -24.09 -9.43
CA GLU A 140 9.11 -22.65 -9.39
C GLU A 140 10.14 -21.98 -8.47
N PHE A 141 10.30 -22.47 -7.24
CA PHE A 141 11.32 -21.96 -6.31
C PHE A 141 12.72 -22.08 -6.90
N ALA A 142 13.08 -23.24 -7.46
CA ALA A 142 14.39 -23.45 -8.08
C ALA A 142 14.65 -22.49 -9.25
N ALA A 143 13.64 -22.23 -10.09
CA ALA A 143 13.73 -21.31 -11.21
C ALA A 143 13.90 -19.85 -10.75
N GLN A 144 13.20 -19.44 -9.68
CA GLN A 144 13.41 -18.13 -9.05
C GLN A 144 14.82 -17.97 -8.48
N GLN A 145 15.37 -19.00 -7.82
CA GLN A 145 16.73 -18.96 -7.29
C GLN A 145 17.79 -18.91 -8.41
N ALA A 146 17.56 -19.62 -9.52
CA ALA A 146 18.43 -19.55 -10.69
C ALA A 146 18.42 -18.15 -11.31
N ALA A 147 17.23 -17.55 -11.52
CA ALA A 147 17.10 -16.20 -12.06
C ALA A 147 17.82 -15.15 -11.20
N LEU A 148 17.78 -15.32 -9.88
CA LEU A 148 18.46 -14.42 -8.94
C LEU A 148 19.99 -14.59 -8.94
N ALA A 149 20.46 -15.82 -9.15
CA ALA A 149 21.89 -16.14 -9.25
C ALA A 149 22.50 -15.61 -10.57
N ASP A 150 21.70 -15.48 -11.62
CA ASP A 150 22.09 -14.96 -12.94
C ASP A 150 22.14 -13.42 -13.01
N VAL A 151 21.92 -12.71 -11.90
CA VAL A 151 22.08 -11.24 -11.84
C VAL A 151 23.58 -10.91 -11.78
N ASP A 152 24.09 -10.27 -12.85
CA ASP A 152 25.54 -10.02 -13.05
C ASP A 152 26.20 -9.22 -11.92
N ASP A 153 25.49 -8.24 -11.35
CA ASP A 153 26.00 -7.39 -10.28
C ASP A 153 25.63 -7.95 -8.91
N ALA A 154 26.65 -8.32 -8.13
CA ALA A 154 26.48 -8.93 -6.81
C ALA A 154 25.78 -8.01 -5.78
N ASP A 155 25.94 -6.69 -5.90
CA ASP A 155 25.24 -5.74 -5.02
C ASP A 155 23.76 -5.62 -5.44
N LEU A 156 23.46 -5.55 -6.73
CA LEU A 156 22.09 -5.56 -7.23
C LEU A 156 21.37 -6.88 -6.90
N SER A 157 22.05 -8.02 -6.98
CA SER A 157 21.50 -9.33 -6.57
C SER A 157 21.14 -9.34 -5.08
N LYS A 158 22.00 -8.80 -4.20
CA LYS A 158 21.73 -8.69 -2.76
C LYS A 158 20.56 -7.77 -2.45
N ARG A 159 20.46 -6.64 -3.16
CA ARG A 159 19.33 -5.72 -3.04
C ARG A 159 18.01 -6.39 -3.45
N LEU A 160 18.03 -7.12 -4.57
CA LEU A 160 16.87 -7.87 -5.04
C LEU A 160 16.48 -8.98 -4.04
N GLN A 161 17.45 -9.70 -3.47
CA GLN A 161 17.21 -10.66 -2.38
C GLN A 161 16.53 -10.01 -1.17
N LEU A 162 16.97 -8.81 -0.78
CA LEU A 162 16.35 -8.06 0.31
C LEU A 162 14.90 -7.69 -0.01
N LEU A 163 14.61 -7.26 -1.25
CA LEU A 163 13.24 -6.99 -1.70
C LEU A 163 12.35 -8.23 -1.60
N LEU A 164 12.81 -9.37 -2.12
CA LEU A 164 12.06 -10.63 -2.07
C LEU A 164 11.78 -11.08 -0.61
N ALA A 165 12.76 -10.90 0.27
CA ALA A 165 12.61 -11.22 1.69
C ALA A 165 11.65 -10.25 2.39
N ALA A 166 11.72 -8.95 2.10
CA ALA A 166 10.84 -7.93 2.68
C ALA A 166 9.38 -8.11 2.24
N GLU A 167 9.13 -8.42 0.97
CA GLU A 167 7.78 -8.70 0.44
C GLU A 167 7.21 -10.01 1.01
N SER A 168 8.03 -11.05 1.13
CA SER A 168 7.64 -12.30 1.81
C SER A 168 7.30 -12.06 3.28
N ALA A 169 8.10 -11.25 3.99
CA ALA A 169 7.79 -10.84 5.36
C ALA A 169 6.48 -10.01 5.42
N GLY A 170 6.26 -9.14 4.44
CA GLY A 170 5.00 -8.41 4.28
C GLY A 170 3.79 -9.34 4.17
N ALA A 171 3.90 -10.43 3.42
CA ALA A 171 2.82 -11.41 3.24
C ALA A 171 2.36 -12.04 4.55
N ILE A 172 3.29 -12.42 5.43
CA ILE A 172 2.94 -12.99 6.75
C ILE A 172 2.46 -11.91 7.73
N ILE A 173 3.01 -10.69 7.67
CA ILE A 173 2.56 -9.55 8.49
C ILE A 173 1.13 -9.16 8.15
N ALA A 174 0.79 -9.14 6.86
CA ALA A 174 -0.58 -8.90 6.39
C ALA A 174 -1.58 -9.89 6.99
N VAL A 175 -1.23 -11.18 7.01
CA VAL A 175 -2.06 -12.24 7.59
C VAL A 175 -2.15 -12.10 9.12
N GLU A 176 -1.06 -11.72 9.79
CA GLU A 176 -1.05 -11.45 11.23
C GLU A 176 -1.91 -10.26 11.62
N MET A 177 -1.83 -9.14 10.90
CA MET A 177 -2.67 -7.96 11.14
C MET A 177 -4.15 -8.28 10.88
N GLN A 178 -4.44 -9.06 9.84
CA GLN A 178 -5.81 -9.54 9.59
C GLN A 178 -6.31 -10.44 10.74
N HIS A 179 -5.45 -11.31 11.27
CA HIS A 179 -5.80 -12.18 12.39
C HIS A 179 -6.02 -11.41 13.69
N ALA A 180 -5.08 -10.55 14.06
CA ALA A 180 -5.12 -9.74 15.27
C ALA A 180 -6.26 -8.71 15.24
N GLY A 181 -6.47 -8.04 14.10
CA GLY A 181 -7.44 -6.97 13.94
C GLY A 181 -7.10 -5.71 14.73
N VAL A 182 -7.70 -4.60 14.34
CA VAL A 182 -7.57 -3.30 15.01
C VAL A 182 -8.68 -3.17 16.05
N PRO A 183 -8.39 -2.89 17.33
CA PRO A 183 -9.40 -2.63 18.35
C PRO A 183 -10.43 -1.57 17.92
N TRP A 184 -11.72 -1.92 18.01
CA TRP A 184 -12.82 -1.13 17.45
C TRP A 184 -14.05 -1.10 18.37
N ARG A 185 -14.58 0.09 18.62
CA ARG A 185 -15.84 0.31 19.33
C ARG A 185 -16.99 0.47 18.33
N GLU A 186 -17.72 -0.63 18.10
CA GLU A 186 -18.88 -0.67 17.20
C GLU A 186 -19.95 0.34 17.59
N GLU A 187 -20.32 0.39 18.87
CA GLU A 187 -21.34 1.30 19.40
C GLU A 187 -21.03 2.78 19.09
N LEU A 188 -19.76 3.18 19.24
CA LEU A 188 -19.33 4.55 18.95
C LEU A 188 -19.38 4.85 17.45
N HIS A 189 -19.04 3.86 16.61
CA HIS A 189 -19.19 3.99 15.17
C HIS A 189 -20.67 4.16 14.78
N GLU A 190 -21.57 3.33 15.31
CA GLU A 190 -23.00 3.43 15.06
C GLU A 190 -23.59 4.75 15.54
N GLN A 191 -23.12 5.26 16.68
CA GLN A 191 -23.50 6.58 17.19
C GLN A 191 -23.09 7.68 16.20
N ILE A 192 -21.84 7.69 15.74
CA ILE A 192 -21.34 8.68 14.77
C ILE A 192 -22.17 8.64 13.48
N LEU A 193 -22.49 7.44 12.99
CA LEU A 193 -23.32 7.28 11.80
C LEU A 193 -24.74 7.79 12.03
N THR A 194 -25.33 7.48 13.18
CA THR A 194 -26.70 7.88 13.52
C THR A 194 -26.82 9.39 13.70
N GLU A 195 -25.84 10.04 14.32
CA GLU A 195 -25.77 11.49 14.48
C GLU A 195 -25.59 12.20 13.12
N ALA A 196 -24.78 11.65 12.22
CA ALA A 196 -24.48 12.27 10.93
C ALA A 196 -25.53 11.99 9.84
N LEU A 197 -26.13 10.79 9.82
CA LEU A 197 -26.97 10.29 8.74
C LEU A 197 -28.44 10.10 9.13
N GLY A 198 -28.74 10.13 10.44
CA GLY A 198 -30.02 9.68 10.99
C GLY A 198 -30.04 8.17 11.28
N PRO A 199 -31.17 7.61 11.73
CA PRO A 199 -31.29 6.19 12.03
C PRO A 199 -30.92 5.32 10.82
N ARG A 200 -30.34 4.16 11.12
CA ARG A 200 -29.93 3.16 10.12
C ARG A 200 -31.11 2.84 9.17
N PRO A 201 -30.97 3.08 7.85
CA PRO A 201 -32.07 2.87 6.91
C PRO A 201 -32.32 1.37 6.67
N PRO A 202 -33.53 0.99 6.23
CA PRO A 202 -33.78 -0.33 5.66
C PRO A 202 -32.88 -0.58 4.44
N LEU A 203 -32.63 -1.85 4.12
CA LEU A 203 -31.77 -2.24 3.00
C LEU A 203 -32.27 -1.61 1.68
N GLY A 204 -31.37 -0.96 0.94
CA GLY A 204 -31.68 -0.30 -0.33
C GLY A 204 -32.27 1.12 -0.21
N HIS A 205 -32.51 1.62 1.00
CA HIS A 205 -32.99 2.98 1.23
C HIS A 205 -31.85 3.94 1.58
N ARG A 206 -32.05 5.22 1.24
CA ARG A 206 -31.14 6.31 1.61
C ARG A 206 -31.35 6.70 3.08
N PRO A 207 -30.29 7.00 3.86
CA PRO A 207 -30.42 7.53 5.20
C PRO A 207 -31.22 8.85 5.25
N PRO A 208 -31.96 9.13 6.34
CA PRO A 208 -32.84 10.31 6.41
C PRO A 208 -32.16 11.65 6.12
N ALA A 209 -30.95 11.88 6.64
CA ALA A 209 -30.22 13.14 6.40
C ALA A 209 -29.86 13.33 4.92
N LEU A 210 -29.47 12.23 4.25
CA LEU A 210 -29.16 12.25 2.83
C LEU A 210 -30.43 12.44 1.98
N GLU A 211 -31.56 11.84 2.38
CA GLU A 211 -32.83 12.01 1.67
C GLU A 211 -33.36 13.46 1.81
N ALA A 212 -33.21 14.08 2.98
CA ALA A 212 -33.53 15.48 3.19
C ALA A 212 -32.73 16.41 2.26
N LEU A 213 -31.40 16.24 2.21
CA LEU A 213 -30.53 17.00 1.31
C LEU A 213 -30.83 16.73 -0.17
N CYS A 214 -31.17 15.49 -0.53
CA CYS A 214 -31.58 15.15 -1.89
C CYS A 214 -32.84 15.92 -2.29
N ASN A 215 -33.84 15.99 -1.42
CA ASN A 215 -35.08 16.73 -1.66
C ASN A 215 -34.85 18.25 -1.71
N GLU A 216 -33.98 18.79 -0.85
CA GLU A 216 -33.55 20.18 -0.92
C GLU A 216 -32.89 20.49 -2.27
N LEU A 217 -31.95 19.65 -2.72
CA LEU A 217 -31.27 19.81 -4.02
C LEU A 217 -32.25 19.70 -5.19
N ARG A 218 -33.21 18.77 -5.14
CA ARG A 218 -34.28 18.65 -6.16
C ARG A 218 -35.09 19.93 -6.29
N HIS A 219 -35.39 20.58 -5.16
CA HIS A 219 -36.11 21.85 -5.14
C HIS A 219 -35.23 23.01 -5.65
N MET A 220 -34.03 23.18 -5.11
CA MET A 220 -33.13 24.29 -5.46
C MET A 220 -32.63 24.25 -6.91
N LEU A 221 -32.51 23.05 -7.49
CA LEU A 221 -32.08 22.86 -8.89
C LEU A 221 -33.27 22.62 -9.84
N ASN A 222 -34.51 22.86 -9.40
CA ASN A 222 -35.72 22.65 -10.20
C ASN A 222 -35.72 21.30 -10.96
N SER A 223 -35.30 20.23 -10.28
CA SER A 223 -35.04 18.93 -10.88
C SER A 223 -35.61 17.81 -10.01
N PRO A 224 -36.94 17.53 -10.07
CA PRO A 224 -37.62 16.60 -9.17
C PRO A 224 -37.09 15.17 -9.19
N ALA A 225 -36.57 14.72 -10.34
CA ALA A 225 -36.02 13.37 -10.51
C ALA A 225 -34.49 13.30 -10.29
N LEU A 226 -33.86 14.36 -9.78
CA LEU A 226 -32.40 14.40 -9.59
C LEU A 226 -31.94 13.22 -8.71
N ASN A 227 -30.94 12.50 -9.22
CA ASN A 227 -30.10 11.59 -8.45
C ASN A 227 -28.70 12.21 -8.25
N PRO A 228 -28.39 12.77 -7.07
CA PRO A 228 -27.09 13.41 -6.83
C PRO A 228 -25.91 12.42 -6.82
N ASP A 229 -26.17 11.11 -6.68
CA ASP A 229 -25.14 10.07 -6.73
C ASP A 229 -24.69 9.76 -8.17
N SER A 230 -25.45 10.20 -9.19
CA SER A 230 -25.07 10.10 -10.61
C SER A 230 -24.33 11.35 -11.07
N PRO A 231 -23.01 11.28 -11.39
CA PRO A 231 -22.26 12.45 -11.83
C PRO A 231 -22.85 13.09 -13.09
N GLN A 232 -23.37 12.28 -14.02
CA GLN A 232 -23.97 12.78 -15.26
C GLN A 232 -25.30 13.50 -15.01
N ASP A 233 -26.12 13.00 -14.10
CA ASP A 233 -27.39 13.65 -13.75
C ASP A 233 -27.17 14.94 -12.98
N LEU A 234 -26.24 14.91 -12.01
CA LEU A 234 -25.82 16.08 -11.26
C LEU A 234 -25.26 17.17 -12.18
N MET A 235 -24.33 16.85 -13.08
CA MET A 235 -23.78 17.83 -14.03
C MET A 235 -24.85 18.47 -14.90
N ARG A 236 -25.79 17.67 -15.43
CA ARG A 236 -26.93 18.18 -16.21
C ARG A 236 -27.81 19.12 -15.39
N ALA A 237 -28.10 18.78 -14.13
CA ALA A 237 -28.89 19.63 -13.25
C ALA A 237 -28.16 20.93 -12.88
N LEU A 238 -26.86 20.89 -12.64
CA LEU A 238 -26.05 22.07 -12.37
C LEU A 238 -26.03 23.03 -13.57
N HIS A 239 -25.74 22.52 -14.78
CA HIS A 239 -25.71 23.34 -16.00
C HIS A 239 -27.07 23.97 -16.33
N ARG A 240 -28.17 23.25 -16.15
CA ARG A 240 -29.53 23.80 -16.37
C ARG A 240 -29.87 24.97 -15.45
N ASN A 241 -29.22 25.08 -14.29
CA ASN A 241 -29.42 26.16 -13.34
C ASN A 241 -28.29 27.20 -13.39
N GLY A 242 -27.55 27.28 -14.50
CA GLY A 242 -26.50 28.29 -14.72
C GLY A 242 -25.23 28.08 -13.89
N ILE A 243 -25.03 26.89 -13.34
CA ILE A 243 -23.81 26.54 -12.58
C ILE A 243 -22.82 25.90 -13.54
N GLU A 244 -21.98 26.72 -14.18
CA GLU A 244 -20.98 26.27 -15.14
C GLU A 244 -19.76 25.65 -14.44
N VAL A 245 -19.76 24.33 -14.30
CA VAL A 245 -18.61 23.55 -13.81
C VAL A 245 -18.23 22.47 -14.83
N LYS A 246 -16.95 22.12 -14.90
CA LYS A 246 -16.40 21.04 -15.72
C LYS A 246 -16.38 19.71 -14.95
N SER A 247 -16.37 19.76 -13.62
CA SER A 247 -16.42 18.58 -12.76
C SER A 247 -17.18 18.83 -11.46
N THR A 248 -17.53 17.75 -10.77
CA THR A 248 -18.18 17.80 -9.44
C THR A 248 -17.18 17.77 -8.29
N ARG A 249 -15.92 18.18 -8.54
CA ARG A 249 -14.87 18.27 -7.51
C ARG A 249 -15.14 19.44 -6.59
N LYS A 250 -14.86 19.26 -5.29
CA LYS A 250 -15.14 20.26 -4.25
C LYS A 250 -14.60 21.65 -4.59
N TRP A 251 -13.33 21.76 -4.97
CA TRP A 251 -12.69 23.06 -5.24
C TRP A 251 -13.34 23.81 -6.41
N GLU A 252 -13.87 23.10 -7.40
CA GLU A 252 -14.52 23.70 -8.56
C GLU A 252 -15.95 24.11 -8.22
N LEU A 253 -16.70 23.24 -7.54
CA LEU A 253 -18.03 23.57 -7.03
C LEU A 253 -18.00 24.82 -6.13
N GLN A 254 -16.97 24.96 -5.28
CA GLN A 254 -16.78 26.11 -4.39
C GLN A 254 -16.51 27.44 -5.11
N GLN A 255 -16.19 27.44 -6.41
CA GLN A 255 -16.04 28.67 -7.18
C GLN A 255 -17.39 29.29 -7.57
N SER A 256 -18.47 28.50 -7.50
CA SER A 256 -19.82 29.00 -7.73
C SER A 256 -20.42 29.57 -6.45
N GLY A 257 -21.01 30.77 -6.55
CA GLY A 257 -21.78 31.39 -5.47
C GLY A 257 -23.23 30.90 -5.36
N HIS A 258 -23.62 29.88 -6.15
CA HIS A 258 -25.02 29.42 -6.18
C HIS A 258 -25.42 28.76 -4.84
N PRO A 259 -26.59 29.08 -4.25
CA PRO A 259 -27.00 28.56 -2.94
C PRO A 259 -27.02 27.03 -2.85
N ALA A 260 -27.38 26.33 -3.93
CA ALA A 260 -27.40 24.85 -3.98
C ALA A 260 -26.03 24.17 -3.79
N ILE A 261 -24.92 24.91 -3.89
CA ILE A 261 -23.58 24.34 -3.73
C ILE A 261 -23.33 23.85 -2.30
N GLN A 262 -23.78 24.58 -1.28
CA GLN A 262 -23.54 24.18 0.11
C GLN A 262 -24.26 22.87 0.47
N PRO A 263 -25.58 22.71 0.20
CA PRO A 263 -26.27 21.44 0.36
C PRO A 263 -25.64 20.31 -0.48
N LEU A 264 -25.15 20.61 -1.68
CA LEU A 264 -24.48 19.61 -2.52
C LEU A 264 -23.17 19.11 -1.90
N LEU A 265 -22.36 20.01 -1.35
CA LEU A 265 -21.12 19.63 -0.67
C LEU A 265 -21.41 18.81 0.60
N ALA A 266 -22.44 19.19 1.37
CA ALA A 266 -22.91 18.41 2.51
C ALA A 266 -23.39 17.02 2.09
N TYR A 267 -24.20 16.94 1.02
CA TYR A 267 -24.67 15.66 0.46
C TYR A 267 -23.49 14.78 0.06
N LYS A 268 -22.51 15.31 -0.70
CA LYS A 268 -21.34 14.54 -1.13
C LYS A 268 -20.50 14.05 0.06
N GLN A 269 -20.40 14.85 1.12
CA GLN A 269 -19.68 14.45 2.34
C GLN A 269 -20.40 13.29 3.05
N LEU A 270 -21.70 13.41 3.28
CA LEU A 270 -22.50 12.38 3.93
C LEU A 270 -22.62 11.11 3.07
N SER A 271 -22.75 11.26 1.75
CA SER A 271 -22.84 10.12 0.81
C SER A 271 -21.53 9.35 0.80
N ARG A 272 -20.37 10.04 0.86
CA ARG A 272 -19.07 9.39 1.05
C ARG A 272 -18.97 8.68 2.39
N LEU A 273 -19.43 9.28 3.49
CA LEU A 273 -19.44 8.62 4.80
C LEU A 273 -20.27 7.33 4.75
N HIS A 274 -21.51 7.42 4.25
CA HIS A 274 -22.43 6.29 4.14
C HIS A 274 -21.88 5.15 3.26
N THR A 275 -21.22 5.49 2.14
CA THR A 275 -20.72 4.48 1.18
C THR A 275 -19.37 3.90 1.58
N ALA A 276 -18.45 4.70 2.12
CA ALA A 276 -17.08 4.27 2.41
C ALA A 276 -16.91 3.68 3.81
N ASN A 277 -17.63 4.19 4.81
CA ASN A 277 -17.51 3.78 6.21
C ASN A 277 -18.88 3.75 6.91
N GLY A 278 -19.97 3.50 6.18
CA GLY A 278 -21.31 3.38 6.76
C GLY A 278 -21.56 2.02 7.39
N TRP A 279 -22.82 1.73 7.69
CA TRP A 279 -23.21 0.47 8.35
C TRP A 279 -22.81 -0.78 7.58
N THR A 280 -22.91 -0.79 6.24
CA THR A 280 -22.45 -1.95 5.44
C THR A 280 -20.95 -2.19 5.60
N TRP A 281 -20.14 -1.12 5.68
CA TRP A 281 -18.71 -1.27 5.95
C TRP A 281 -18.48 -1.84 7.35
N LEU A 282 -19.21 -1.31 8.35
CA LEU A 282 -19.11 -1.77 9.74
C LEU A 282 -19.42 -3.28 9.84
N ASP A 283 -20.56 -3.72 9.31
CA ASP A 283 -20.96 -5.13 9.33
C ASP A 283 -19.99 -6.05 8.57
N THR A 284 -19.35 -5.55 7.50
CA THR A 284 -18.47 -6.36 6.65
C THR A 284 -17.11 -6.57 7.29
N TRP A 285 -16.58 -5.54 7.94
CA TRP A 285 -15.16 -5.48 8.31
C TRP A 285 -14.90 -5.54 9.81
N VAL A 286 -15.90 -5.29 10.64
CA VAL A 286 -15.78 -5.33 12.09
C VAL A 286 -16.52 -6.53 12.63
N ARG A 287 -15.84 -7.30 13.48
CA ARG A 287 -16.38 -8.44 14.21
C ARG A 287 -15.62 -8.60 15.52
N ASP A 288 -16.29 -9.10 16.54
CA ASP A 288 -15.69 -9.37 17.85
C ASP A 288 -14.97 -8.14 18.43
N GLY A 289 -15.51 -6.93 18.21
CA GLY A 289 -14.92 -5.67 18.68
C GLY A 289 -13.63 -5.27 17.96
N ARG A 290 -13.34 -5.83 16.78
CA ARG A 290 -12.12 -5.55 16.02
C ARG A 290 -12.39 -5.40 14.53
N PHE A 291 -11.71 -4.43 13.92
CA PHE A 291 -11.66 -4.25 12.47
C PHE A 291 -10.61 -5.19 11.87
N HIS A 292 -11.00 -6.04 10.93
CA HIS A 292 -10.12 -7.04 10.31
C HIS A 292 -9.78 -6.68 8.86
N PRO A 293 -8.77 -5.82 8.63
CA PRO A 293 -8.38 -5.43 7.28
C PRO A 293 -7.80 -6.60 6.47
N GLU A 294 -8.19 -6.68 5.20
CA GLU A 294 -7.57 -7.60 4.23
C GLU A 294 -6.57 -6.88 3.33
N TYR A 295 -5.29 -7.16 3.54
CA TYR A 295 -4.20 -6.57 2.78
C TYR A 295 -3.87 -7.37 1.51
N VAL A 296 -3.59 -6.65 0.43
CA VAL A 296 -3.01 -7.17 -0.80
C VAL A 296 -1.59 -6.61 -0.91
N VAL A 297 -0.64 -7.37 -0.38
CA VAL A 297 0.80 -7.06 -0.42
C VAL A 297 1.26 -7.00 -1.87
N GLY A 298 2.08 -6.00 -2.21
CA GLY A 298 2.50 -5.75 -3.60
C GLY A 298 1.35 -5.49 -4.58
N GLY A 299 0.16 -5.11 -4.10
CA GLY A 299 -1.04 -4.90 -4.92
C GLY A 299 -0.89 -3.76 -5.94
N VAL A 300 -0.12 -2.72 -5.61
CA VAL A 300 0.20 -1.63 -6.54
C VAL A 300 1.54 -1.91 -7.22
N VAL A 301 1.70 -1.50 -8.48
CA VAL A 301 2.96 -1.69 -9.25
C VAL A 301 4.21 -1.15 -8.57
N SER A 302 4.08 -0.09 -7.75
CA SER A 302 5.18 0.46 -6.96
C SER A 302 5.57 -0.40 -5.76
N GLY A 303 4.85 -1.48 -5.46
CA GLY A 303 5.04 -2.32 -4.27
C GLY A 303 4.20 -1.88 -3.06
N ARG A 304 3.43 -0.79 -3.18
CA ARG A 304 2.48 -0.39 -2.11
C ARG A 304 1.42 -1.46 -1.91
N TRP A 305 1.06 -1.64 -0.64
CA TRP A 305 -0.01 -2.54 -0.27
C TRP A 305 -1.36 -1.91 -0.63
N ALA A 306 -2.25 -2.74 -1.14
CA ALA A 306 -3.65 -2.40 -1.38
C ALA A 306 -4.54 -3.13 -0.37
N SER A 307 -5.86 -2.94 -0.45
CA SER A 307 -6.83 -3.68 0.36
C SER A 307 -7.93 -4.29 -0.50
N ARG A 308 -8.47 -5.42 -0.07
CA ARG A 308 -9.78 -5.85 -0.59
C ARG A 308 -10.87 -4.95 0.00
N GLY A 309 -12.00 -4.79 -0.69
CA GLY A 309 -13.10 -3.95 -0.21
C GLY A 309 -13.06 -2.48 -0.57
N GLY A 310 -12.12 -2.04 -1.41
CA GLY A 310 -12.16 -0.71 -2.02
C GLY A 310 -12.01 0.48 -1.07
N GLY A 311 -10.82 0.65 -0.48
CA GLY A 311 -10.57 1.75 0.47
C GLY A 311 -10.95 1.41 1.91
N ALA A 312 -11.19 0.13 2.23
CA ALA A 312 -11.52 -0.33 3.58
C ALA A 312 -10.49 0.11 4.65
N LEU A 313 -9.23 0.30 4.27
CA LEU A 313 -8.17 0.82 5.14
C LEU A 313 -8.26 2.34 5.41
N GLN A 314 -9.03 3.09 4.63
CA GLN A 314 -9.15 4.53 4.83
C GLN A 314 -10.11 4.79 5.99
N ILE A 315 -9.55 5.06 7.17
CA ILE A 315 -10.32 5.44 8.37
C ILE A 315 -10.38 6.98 8.42
N PRO A 316 -11.50 7.60 7.98
CA PRO A 316 -11.62 9.05 7.92
C PRO A 316 -11.66 9.64 9.34
N ARG A 317 -11.23 10.90 9.48
CA ARG A 317 -11.05 11.57 10.78
C ARG A 317 -12.29 11.48 11.68
N ASN A 318 -13.48 11.57 11.11
CA ASN A 318 -14.74 11.51 11.86
C ASN A 318 -15.07 10.11 12.40
N ILE A 319 -14.49 9.04 11.83
CA ILE A 319 -14.66 7.66 12.30
C ILE A 319 -13.53 7.21 13.22
N ARG A 320 -12.36 7.88 13.21
CA ARG A 320 -11.18 7.48 14.00
C ARG A 320 -11.43 7.29 15.49
N ALA A 321 -12.42 7.98 16.06
CA ALA A 321 -12.78 7.81 17.47
C ALA A 321 -13.25 6.38 17.79
N ALA A 322 -13.83 5.67 16.81
CA ALA A 322 -14.22 4.27 16.94
C ALA A 322 -13.02 3.32 17.04
N VAL A 323 -11.83 3.71 16.56
CA VAL A 323 -10.60 2.98 16.81
C VAL A 323 -10.14 3.32 18.23
N HIS A 324 -10.21 2.34 19.12
CA HIS A 324 -10.00 2.56 20.55
C HIS A 324 -9.29 1.37 21.18
N ALA A 325 -8.20 1.60 21.91
CA ALA A 325 -7.49 0.56 22.62
C ALA A 325 -8.42 -0.19 23.59
N GLU A 326 -8.13 -1.48 23.76
CA GLU A 326 -8.74 -2.26 24.82
C GLU A 326 -8.34 -1.73 26.21
N PRO A 327 -9.15 -1.95 27.26
CA PRO A 327 -8.79 -1.58 28.62
C PRO A 327 -7.39 -2.11 29.02
N GLY A 328 -6.58 -1.27 29.68
CA GLY A 328 -5.21 -1.61 30.09
C GLY A 328 -4.18 -1.64 28.96
N HIS A 329 -4.56 -1.16 27.77
CA HIS A 329 -3.70 -1.08 26.59
C HIS A 329 -3.67 0.33 26.01
N LYS A 330 -2.68 0.58 25.14
CA LYS A 330 -2.58 1.78 24.31
C LYS A 330 -2.44 1.43 22.83
N LEU A 331 -2.84 2.38 21.99
CA LEU A 331 -2.47 2.43 20.58
C LEU A 331 -1.20 3.26 20.46
N ILE A 332 -0.16 2.67 19.88
CA ILE A 332 1.09 3.34 19.53
C ILE A 332 1.05 3.56 18.03
N VAL A 333 0.75 4.80 17.63
CA VAL A 333 0.62 5.20 16.23
C VAL A 333 1.90 5.88 15.81
N ALA A 334 2.55 5.33 14.79
CA ALA A 334 3.85 5.78 14.32
C ALA A 334 3.81 6.10 12.83
N ASP A 335 4.24 7.32 12.45
CA ASP A 335 4.19 7.86 11.09
C ASP A 335 5.60 8.28 10.64
N ALA A 336 6.08 7.70 9.55
CA ALA A 336 7.38 8.05 8.98
C ALA A 336 7.32 9.42 8.28
N SER A 337 7.85 10.43 8.97
CA SER A 337 7.68 11.82 8.60
C SER A 337 8.43 12.18 7.32
N GLN A 338 7.68 12.64 6.31
CA GLN A 338 8.21 13.04 5.00
C GLN A 338 9.03 11.95 4.30
N LEU A 339 8.56 10.70 4.38
CA LEU A 339 9.28 9.52 3.88
C LEU A 339 9.74 9.67 2.41
N GLU A 340 8.82 9.96 1.48
CA GLU A 340 9.16 10.08 0.05
C GLU A 340 10.23 11.15 -0.25
N PRO A 341 10.12 12.40 0.26
CA PRO A 341 11.20 13.37 0.20
C PRO A 341 12.56 12.88 0.73
N ARG A 342 12.58 12.19 1.88
CA ARG A 342 13.82 11.68 2.48
C ARG A 342 14.42 10.53 1.67
N VAL A 343 13.57 9.68 1.09
CA VAL A 343 13.97 8.66 0.12
C VAL A 343 14.61 9.31 -1.11
N LEU A 344 14.05 10.40 -1.66
CA LEU A 344 14.68 11.14 -2.75
C LEU A 344 16.08 11.66 -2.37
N VAL A 345 16.23 12.24 -1.18
CA VAL A 345 17.54 12.70 -0.68
C VAL A 345 18.54 11.53 -0.64
N ALA A 346 18.13 10.38 -0.09
CA ALA A 346 18.96 9.18 0.01
C ALA A 346 19.34 8.61 -1.37
N LEU A 347 18.41 8.58 -2.32
CA LEU A 347 18.62 8.06 -3.68
C LEU A 347 19.54 8.96 -4.50
N ALA A 348 19.30 10.28 -4.48
CA ALA A 348 20.03 11.23 -5.31
C ALA A 348 21.44 11.51 -4.79
N GLN A 349 21.67 11.30 -3.48
CA GLN A 349 22.91 11.61 -2.78
C GLN A 349 23.38 13.06 -3.06
N ASP A 350 22.43 13.98 -3.09
CA ASP A 350 22.70 15.42 -3.18
C ASP A 350 23.17 15.90 -1.80
N THR A 351 24.45 16.22 -1.66
CA THR A 351 25.06 16.54 -0.36
C THR A 351 24.41 17.75 0.31
N LYS A 352 24.06 18.77 -0.48
CA LYS A 352 23.40 19.97 0.02
C LYS A 352 21.98 19.68 0.49
N MET A 353 21.25 18.85 -0.26
CA MET A 353 19.92 18.41 0.17
C MET A 353 19.97 17.48 1.39
N ALA A 354 21.01 16.65 1.51
CA ALA A 354 21.24 15.82 2.69
C ALA A 354 21.52 16.65 3.94
N GLU A 355 22.29 17.73 3.83
CA GLU A 355 22.48 18.70 4.90
C GLU A 355 21.16 19.36 5.32
N ALA A 356 20.32 19.74 4.34
CA ALA A 356 18.98 20.28 4.62
C ALA A 356 18.03 19.27 5.27
N ALA A 357 18.32 17.97 5.13
CA ALA A 357 17.51 16.85 5.63
C ALA A 357 17.93 16.31 7.00
N ARG A 358 19.00 16.87 7.61
CA ARG A 358 19.51 16.40 8.91
C ARG A 358 18.50 16.61 10.02
N ASP A 359 17.80 17.74 10.03
CA ASP A 359 16.78 18.02 11.04
C ASP A 359 15.47 17.28 10.75
N LYS A 360 14.61 17.19 11.77
CA LYS A 360 13.28 16.56 11.66
C LYS A 360 12.38 17.23 10.61
N ASP A 361 12.45 18.57 10.46
CA ASP A 361 11.65 19.29 9.45
C ASP A 361 12.46 19.57 8.18
N LEU A 362 12.46 18.59 7.28
CA LEU A 362 13.12 18.66 5.97
C LEU A 362 12.75 19.94 5.18
N TYR A 363 11.48 20.35 5.23
CA TYR A 363 11.03 21.50 4.45
C TYR A 363 11.58 22.81 4.98
N ALA A 364 11.76 22.92 6.29
CA ALA A 364 12.40 24.09 6.91
C ALA A 364 13.87 24.19 6.50
N GLY A 365 14.61 23.07 6.53
CA GLY A 365 16.00 23.03 6.07
C GLY A 365 16.13 23.42 4.60
N ILE A 366 15.26 22.88 3.74
CA ILE A 366 15.25 23.22 2.30
C ILE A 366 14.92 24.71 2.10
N ALA A 367 13.97 25.24 2.88
CA ALA A 367 13.56 26.63 2.79
C ALA A 367 14.68 27.60 3.17
N ALA A 368 15.43 27.29 4.23
CA ALA A 368 16.57 28.09 4.69
C ALA A 368 17.68 28.18 3.65
N GLN A 369 17.95 27.11 2.90
CA GLN A 369 19.05 27.06 1.93
C GLN A 369 18.70 27.61 0.54
N GLY A 370 17.41 27.70 0.20
CA GLY A 370 17.02 27.93 -1.19
C GLY A 370 15.73 28.72 -1.42
N PHE A 371 14.89 28.98 -0.42
CA PHE A 371 13.58 29.64 -0.59
C PHE A 371 13.34 30.82 0.35
N GLY A 372 14.41 31.46 0.86
CA GLY A 372 14.31 32.62 1.74
C GLY A 372 13.56 32.33 3.04
N GLY A 373 13.62 31.10 3.53
CA GLY A 373 12.90 30.66 4.74
C GLY A 373 11.43 30.29 4.53
N ASP A 374 10.89 30.38 3.30
CA ASP A 374 9.50 30.03 3.02
C ASP A 374 9.30 28.51 2.90
N ARG A 375 8.89 27.90 4.02
CA ARG A 375 8.60 26.45 4.14
C ARG A 375 7.54 25.97 3.16
N GLN A 376 6.51 26.79 2.88
CA GLN A 376 5.43 26.40 1.96
C GLN A 376 5.95 26.30 0.53
N LYS A 377 6.72 27.30 0.07
CA LYS A 377 7.36 27.25 -1.26
C LYS A 377 8.31 26.05 -1.39
N ALA A 378 9.13 25.79 -0.38
CA ALA A 378 10.01 24.61 -0.38
C ALA A 378 9.23 23.30 -0.51
N LYS A 379 8.13 23.15 0.23
CA LYS A 379 7.24 21.98 0.14
C LYS A 379 6.62 21.84 -1.25
N VAL A 380 6.03 22.92 -1.79
CA VAL A 380 5.39 22.92 -3.11
C VAL A 380 6.40 22.56 -4.20
N ALA A 381 7.60 23.16 -4.17
CA ALA A 381 8.65 22.87 -5.14
C ALA A 381 9.09 21.40 -5.10
N LEU A 382 9.35 20.86 -3.90
CA LEU A 382 9.85 19.50 -3.75
C LEU A 382 8.82 18.44 -4.12
N LEU A 383 7.57 18.59 -3.64
CA LEU A 383 6.49 17.69 -4.03
C LEU A 383 6.20 17.79 -5.53
N GLY A 384 6.35 18.99 -6.09
CA GLY A 384 6.32 19.21 -7.53
C GLY A 384 7.34 18.41 -8.32
N ALA A 385 8.58 18.35 -7.80
CA ALA A 385 9.67 17.61 -8.41
C ALA A 385 9.44 16.10 -8.34
N ILE A 386 8.94 15.60 -7.21
CA ILE A 386 8.65 14.18 -7.01
C ILE A 386 7.46 13.73 -7.85
N TYR A 387 6.37 14.51 -7.90
CA TYR A 387 5.11 14.11 -8.53
C TYR A 387 4.93 14.58 -9.98
N GLY A 388 5.89 15.33 -10.52
CA GLY A 388 5.85 15.85 -11.90
C GLY A 388 4.81 16.95 -12.12
N ALA A 389 4.52 17.76 -11.09
CA ALA A 389 3.65 18.92 -11.24
C ALA A 389 4.45 20.07 -11.87
N THR A 390 4.37 20.20 -13.19
CA THR A 390 5.15 21.16 -13.99
C THR A 390 4.45 22.50 -14.26
N THR A 391 3.21 22.67 -13.78
CA THR A 391 2.40 23.88 -13.99
C THR A 391 2.18 24.65 -12.67
N GLY A 392 1.66 25.87 -12.78
CA GLY A 392 1.34 26.72 -11.63
C GLY A 392 2.56 27.08 -10.79
N GLU A 393 2.36 27.21 -9.48
CA GLU A 393 3.41 27.63 -8.54
C GLU A 393 4.59 26.65 -8.49
N SER A 394 4.31 25.35 -8.53
CA SER A 394 5.34 24.29 -8.57
C SER A 394 6.28 24.45 -9.77
N GLY A 395 5.72 24.67 -10.97
CA GLY A 395 6.51 24.90 -12.18
C GLY A 395 7.38 26.16 -12.08
N ARG A 396 6.88 27.23 -11.48
CA ARG A 396 7.63 28.48 -11.26
C ARG A 396 8.81 28.30 -10.31
N LEU A 397 8.68 27.44 -9.30
CA LEU A 397 9.72 27.18 -8.29
C LEU A 397 10.75 26.13 -8.74
N MET A 398 10.45 25.33 -9.76
CA MET A 398 11.32 24.25 -10.23
C MET A 398 12.73 24.70 -10.63
N PRO A 399 12.93 25.79 -11.40
CA PRO A 399 14.29 26.23 -11.77
C PRO A 399 15.15 26.61 -10.55
N GLN A 400 14.53 27.15 -9.49
CA GLN A 400 15.22 27.48 -8.25
C GLN A 400 15.62 26.22 -7.48
N LEU A 401 14.71 25.24 -7.38
CA LEU A 401 15.02 23.94 -6.78
C LEU A 401 16.14 23.22 -7.54
N ALA A 402 16.08 23.19 -8.87
CA ALA A 402 17.08 22.54 -9.73
C ALA A 402 18.47 23.17 -9.61
N ARG A 403 18.56 24.50 -9.48
CA ARG A 403 19.83 25.18 -9.19
C ARG A 403 20.37 24.86 -7.80
N THR A 404 19.49 24.67 -6.83
CA THR A 404 19.88 24.45 -5.42
C THR A 404 20.29 23.01 -5.17
N TYR A 405 19.57 22.04 -5.76
CA TYR A 405 19.75 20.59 -5.57
C TYR A 405 19.77 19.85 -6.93
N PRO A 406 20.82 20.07 -7.75
CA PRO A 406 20.86 19.59 -9.12
C PRO A 406 20.87 18.06 -9.22
N ARG A 407 21.45 17.34 -8.24
CA ARG A 407 21.47 15.87 -8.26
C ARG A 407 20.08 15.31 -7.92
N ALA A 408 19.39 15.91 -6.95
CA ALA A 408 18.04 15.51 -6.57
C ALA A 408 17.04 15.69 -7.70
N VAL A 409 17.03 16.88 -8.33
CA VAL A 409 16.15 17.12 -9.48
C VAL A 409 16.59 16.30 -10.69
N GLY A 410 17.89 16.18 -10.94
CA GLY A 410 18.43 15.37 -12.04
C GLY A 410 18.04 13.89 -11.95
N PHE A 411 17.98 13.31 -10.74
CA PHE A 411 17.55 11.93 -10.52
C PHE A 411 16.12 11.68 -11.00
N VAL A 412 15.16 12.50 -10.57
CA VAL A 412 13.74 12.34 -10.95
C VAL A 412 13.48 12.74 -12.41
N GLU A 413 14.21 13.71 -12.95
CA GLU A 413 14.15 14.08 -14.38
C GLU A 413 14.76 13.01 -15.28
N GLN A 414 15.78 12.28 -14.83
CA GLN A 414 16.31 11.13 -15.57
C GLN A 414 15.26 10.02 -15.68
N ALA A 415 14.61 9.66 -14.56
CA ALA A 415 13.53 8.69 -14.56
C ALA A 415 12.38 9.11 -15.50
N ALA A 416 12.00 10.39 -15.50
CA ALA A 416 10.99 10.92 -16.40
C ALA A 416 11.37 10.77 -17.89
N ARG A 417 12.62 11.12 -18.24
CA ARG A 417 13.13 10.98 -19.62
C ARG A 417 13.21 9.52 -20.07
N GLU A 418 13.52 8.61 -19.16
CA GLU A 418 13.48 7.17 -19.45
C GLU A 418 12.06 6.69 -19.75
N GLY A 419 11.08 7.08 -18.93
CA GLY A 419 9.68 6.77 -19.19
C GLY A 419 9.15 7.38 -20.49
N GLU A 420 9.47 8.65 -20.76
CA GLU A 420 9.11 9.33 -22.02
C GLU A 420 9.71 8.64 -23.25
N ALA A 421 10.87 8.01 -23.10
CA ALA A 421 11.51 7.23 -24.15
C ALA A 421 11.05 5.76 -24.19
N GLY A 422 10.00 5.39 -23.45
CA GLY A 422 9.45 4.03 -23.43
C GLY A 422 10.29 3.01 -22.65
N ARG A 423 11.31 3.45 -21.90
CA ARG A 423 12.10 2.56 -21.04
C ARG A 423 11.37 2.29 -19.72
N THR A 424 11.85 1.28 -18.99
CA THR A 424 11.45 1.01 -17.62
C THR A 424 12.45 1.63 -16.65
N VAL A 425 11.99 1.94 -15.45
CA VAL A 425 12.81 2.46 -14.36
C VAL A 425 12.80 1.48 -13.19
N THR A 426 13.85 1.50 -12.37
CA THR A 426 14.01 0.55 -11.25
C THR A 426 14.19 1.30 -9.94
N THR A 427 13.53 0.81 -8.89
CA THR A 427 13.61 1.27 -7.50
C THR A 427 14.94 0.89 -6.84
N ARG A 428 15.15 1.30 -5.59
CA ARG A 428 16.38 1.04 -4.84
C ARG A 428 16.71 -0.45 -4.75
N LEU A 429 15.73 -1.30 -4.44
CA LEU A 429 15.96 -2.73 -4.20
C LEU A 429 15.75 -3.61 -5.42
N GLY A 430 15.31 -3.07 -6.56
CA GLY A 430 15.29 -3.81 -7.83
C GLY A 430 13.90 -4.09 -8.41
N ARG A 431 12.83 -3.53 -7.83
CA ARG A 431 11.50 -3.53 -8.47
C ARG A 431 11.50 -2.59 -9.68
N SER A 432 11.09 -3.07 -10.84
CA SER A 432 10.99 -2.25 -12.05
C SER A 432 9.56 -1.89 -12.42
N SER A 433 9.40 -0.72 -13.05
CA SER A 433 8.11 -0.26 -13.57
C SER A 433 7.62 -1.15 -14.70
N PRO A 434 6.29 -1.29 -14.91
CA PRO A 434 5.75 -1.98 -16.07
C PRO A 434 6.30 -1.43 -17.40
N ALA A 435 6.39 -2.32 -18.39
CA ALA A 435 6.68 -1.94 -19.78
C ALA A 435 5.60 -0.98 -20.32
N PRO A 436 5.88 -0.21 -21.39
CA PRO A 436 4.87 0.61 -22.04
C PRO A 436 3.66 -0.20 -22.50
N SER A 437 2.47 0.37 -22.32
CA SER A 437 1.24 -0.21 -22.86
C SER A 437 1.29 -0.33 -24.39
N LEU A 438 0.48 -1.23 -24.96
CA LEU A 438 0.31 -1.29 -26.42
C LEU A 438 -0.30 0.02 -26.97
N GLY A 439 -1.12 0.71 -26.17
CA GLY A 439 -1.60 2.06 -26.50
C GLY A 439 -0.46 3.06 -26.62
N TRP A 440 0.48 3.04 -25.67
CA TRP A 440 1.68 3.87 -25.73
C TRP A 440 2.52 3.56 -26.97
N LEU A 441 2.83 2.29 -27.25
CA LEU A 441 3.65 1.89 -28.40
C LEU A 441 3.02 2.33 -29.73
N ARG A 442 1.70 2.13 -29.90
CA ARG A 442 0.98 2.58 -31.09
C ARG A 442 0.99 4.10 -31.25
N SER A 443 0.90 4.84 -30.14
CA SER A 443 0.95 6.32 -30.19
C SER A 443 2.27 6.85 -30.74
N GLN A 444 3.37 6.10 -30.61
CA GLN A 444 4.69 6.51 -31.11
C GLN A 444 4.88 6.28 -32.62
N GLN A 445 3.94 5.62 -33.31
CA GLN A 445 3.99 5.37 -34.76
C GLN A 445 3.28 6.46 -35.58
N SER A 446 3.13 7.66 -35.01
CA SER A 446 2.35 8.79 -35.52
C SER A 446 2.82 9.32 -36.88
N THR A 447 1.88 9.73 -37.75
CA THR A 447 2.17 10.31 -39.07
C THR A 447 1.58 11.71 -39.28
N THR A 448 0.68 12.16 -38.41
CA THR A 448 0.07 13.49 -38.48
C THR A 448 0.46 14.39 -37.29
N ALA A 449 0.30 15.71 -37.43
CA ALA A 449 0.63 16.67 -36.37
C ALA A 449 -0.28 16.56 -35.13
N GLU A 450 -1.53 16.13 -35.29
CA GLU A 450 -2.45 15.93 -34.16
C GLU A 450 -2.13 14.65 -33.39
N GLU A 451 -1.84 13.57 -34.11
CA GLU A 451 -1.34 12.32 -33.52
C GLU A 451 -0.03 12.54 -32.77
N GLN A 452 0.87 13.38 -33.29
CA GLN A 452 2.13 13.70 -32.61
C GLN A 452 1.88 14.41 -31.27
N ARG A 453 0.97 15.39 -31.22
CA ARG A 453 0.61 16.07 -29.95
C ARG A 453 0.03 15.10 -28.92
N ARG A 454 -0.76 14.12 -29.39
CA ARG A 454 -1.31 13.06 -28.54
C ARG A 454 -0.22 12.13 -28.04
N ALA A 455 0.69 11.72 -28.92
CA ALA A 455 1.86 10.90 -28.59
C ALA A 455 2.74 11.56 -27.53
N ASP A 456 3.04 12.86 -27.69
CA ASP A 456 3.80 13.63 -26.70
C ASP A 456 3.09 13.70 -25.34
N THR A 457 1.76 13.83 -25.34
CA THR A 457 0.98 13.88 -24.10
C THR A 457 1.02 12.54 -23.35
N ILE A 458 0.89 11.44 -24.10
CA ILE A 458 1.00 10.07 -23.58
C ILE A 458 2.43 9.80 -23.07
N ALA A 459 3.46 10.19 -23.82
CA ALA A 459 4.86 10.10 -23.41
C ALA A 459 5.11 10.87 -22.10
N ARG A 460 4.68 12.13 -22.00
CA ARG A 460 4.79 12.93 -20.76
C ARG A 460 4.02 12.32 -19.59
N SER A 461 2.88 11.66 -19.84
CA SER A 461 2.15 10.92 -18.78
C SER A 461 3.00 9.79 -18.22
N ARG A 462 3.63 9.01 -19.10
CA ARG A 462 4.58 7.96 -18.71
C ARG A 462 5.82 8.51 -18.00
N GLY A 463 6.32 9.67 -18.45
CA GLY A 463 7.39 10.40 -17.76
C GLY A 463 7.03 10.76 -16.31
N ARG A 464 5.81 11.27 -16.08
CA ARG A 464 5.33 11.53 -14.71
C ARG A 464 5.17 10.24 -13.90
N PHE A 465 4.64 9.18 -14.50
CA PHE A 465 4.50 7.89 -13.83
C PHE A 465 5.85 7.33 -13.35
N THR A 466 6.84 7.25 -14.23
CA THR A 466 8.18 6.71 -13.94
C THR A 466 8.96 7.57 -12.94
N ARG A 467 8.84 8.90 -13.04
CA ARG A 467 9.34 9.86 -12.05
C ARG A 467 8.81 9.56 -10.63
N ASN A 468 7.50 9.37 -10.51
CA ASN A 468 6.86 9.08 -9.22
C ASN A 468 7.27 7.68 -8.74
N PHE A 469 7.36 6.72 -9.67
CA PHE A 469 7.63 5.32 -9.38
C PHE A 469 8.94 5.11 -8.64
N VAL A 470 10.04 5.73 -9.06
CA VAL A 470 11.37 5.50 -8.44
C VAL A 470 11.43 5.94 -6.98
N VAL A 471 10.72 7.03 -6.63
CA VAL A 471 10.65 7.52 -5.24
C VAL A 471 9.63 6.74 -4.44
N GLN A 472 8.39 6.63 -4.93
CA GLN A 472 7.30 5.95 -4.22
C GLN A 472 7.55 4.46 -4.02
N GLY A 473 8.15 3.80 -5.00
CA GLY A 473 8.48 2.39 -4.90
C GLY A 473 9.59 2.16 -3.90
N SER A 474 10.67 2.95 -3.94
CA SER A 474 11.72 2.88 -2.93
C SER A 474 11.22 3.22 -1.52
N ALA A 475 10.21 4.10 -1.38
CA ALA A 475 9.55 4.33 -0.10
C ALA A 475 8.72 3.14 0.38
N ALA A 476 8.03 2.43 -0.53
CA ALA A 476 7.32 1.20 -0.20
C ALA A 476 8.28 0.07 0.23
N GLU A 477 9.43 -0.03 -0.43
CA GLU A 477 10.51 -0.95 -0.04
C GLU A 477 11.03 -0.64 1.37
N TRP A 478 11.21 0.63 1.71
CA TRP A 478 11.59 1.05 3.06
C TRP A 478 10.54 0.67 4.10
N ALA A 479 9.27 0.94 3.81
CA ALA A 479 8.18 0.57 4.70
C ALA A 479 8.10 -0.96 4.90
N ALA A 480 8.35 -1.76 3.86
CA ALA A 480 8.39 -3.21 3.97
C ALA A 480 9.55 -3.70 4.87
N CYS A 481 10.75 -3.12 4.73
CA CYS A 481 11.87 -3.39 5.65
C CYS A 481 11.56 -2.97 7.09
N TRP A 482 10.91 -1.81 7.28
CA TRP A 482 10.52 -1.32 8.59
C TRP A 482 9.52 -2.25 9.28
N LEU A 483 8.49 -2.69 8.55
CA LEU A 483 7.52 -3.68 9.02
C LEU A 483 8.19 -5.01 9.40
N ALA A 484 9.08 -5.51 8.54
CA ALA A 484 9.80 -6.76 8.78
C ALA A 484 10.65 -6.70 10.06
N GLU A 485 11.38 -5.62 10.27
CA GLU A 485 12.20 -5.44 11.47
C GLU A 485 11.36 -5.19 12.73
N LEU A 486 10.29 -4.41 12.64
CA LEU A 486 9.38 -4.20 13.77
C LEU A 486 8.76 -5.54 14.21
N ARG A 487 8.24 -6.31 13.25
CA ARG A 487 7.67 -7.62 13.51
C ARG A 487 8.70 -8.58 14.12
N ARG A 488 9.94 -8.61 13.61
CA ARG A 488 11.01 -9.44 14.17
C ARG A 488 11.29 -9.10 15.64
N ARG A 489 11.34 -7.80 15.98
CA ARG A 489 11.58 -7.32 17.35
C ARG A 489 10.44 -7.69 18.30
N LEU A 490 9.19 -7.41 17.91
CA LEU A 490 8.01 -7.77 18.70
C LEU A 490 7.94 -9.29 18.96
N ARG A 491 8.19 -10.11 17.93
CA ARG A 491 8.26 -11.57 18.11
C ARG A 491 9.38 -12.01 19.05
N THR A 492 10.54 -11.34 18.99
CA THR A 492 11.67 -11.63 19.88
C THR A 492 11.30 -11.33 21.33
N PHE A 493 10.62 -10.21 21.58
CA PHE A 493 10.14 -9.87 22.93
C PHE A 493 9.18 -10.93 23.47
N ARG A 494 8.21 -11.37 22.67
CA ARG A 494 7.29 -12.46 23.05
C ARG A 494 8.02 -13.76 23.35
N ALA A 495 8.99 -14.16 22.51
CA ALA A 495 9.76 -15.38 22.70
C ALA A 495 10.64 -15.34 23.97
N GLU A 496 11.11 -14.15 24.38
CA GLU A 496 11.89 -13.92 25.60
C GLU A 496 11.00 -13.71 26.84
N GLY A 497 9.67 -13.76 26.72
CA GLY A 497 8.74 -13.49 27.81
C GLY A 497 8.74 -12.02 28.27
N ARG A 498 9.21 -11.10 27.42
CA ARG A 498 9.25 -9.66 27.68
C ARG A 498 7.92 -9.00 27.29
N PRO A 499 7.57 -7.85 27.90
CA PRO A 499 6.44 -7.05 27.45
C PRO A 499 6.53 -6.75 25.94
N SER A 500 5.45 -7.03 25.21
CA SER A 500 5.36 -6.87 23.76
C SER A 500 3.97 -6.39 23.37
N GLY A 501 3.88 -5.81 22.17
CA GLY A 501 2.62 -5.47 21.52
C GLY A 501 2.36 -6.31 20.27
N GLU A 502 1.20 -6.04 19.68
CA GLU A 502 0.73 -6.60 18.42
C GLU A 502 0.72 -5.51 17.35
N LEU A 503 1.35 -5.76 16.21
CA LEU A 503 1.21 -4.92 15.03
C LEU A 503 -0.19 -5.18 14.46
N VAL A 504 -1.06 -4.16 14.46
CA VAL A 504 -2.49 -4.33 14.11
C VAL A 504 -2.89 -3.57 12.85
N PHE A 505 -2.17 -2.53 12.47
CA PHE A 505 -2.51 -1.72 11.30
C PHE A 505 -1.28 -1.18 10.58
N PHE A 506 -1.38 -1.11 9.27
CA PHE A 506 -0.43 -0.46 8.37
C PHE A 506 -1.17 0.31 7.28
N LEU A 507 -0.72 1.55 7.02
CA LEU A 507 -1.18 2.36 5.90
C LEU A 507 -0.02 3.20 5.36
N HIS A 508 0.62 2.69 4.30
CA HIS A 508 1.74 3.33 3.59
C HIS A 508 2.99 3.59 4.43
N ASP A 509 2.99 4.65 5.21
CA ASP A 509 4.08 5.13 6.07
C ASP A 509 3.66 5.22 7.54
N GLU A 510 2.45 4.77 7.86
CA GLU A 510 1.91 4.69 9.21
C GLU A 510 1.78 3.23 9.68
N VAL A 511 2.26 2.93 10.88
CA VAL A 511 2.04 1.66 11.59
C VAL A 511 1.33 1.91 12.91
N MET A 512 0.53 0.94 13.35
CA MET A 512 -0.12 0.95 14.65
C MET A 512 0.19 -0.33 15.41
N VAL A 513 0.70 -0.18 16.63
CA VAL A 513 0.89 -1.28 17.58
C VAL A 513 -0.12 -1.13 18.71
N HIS A 514 -0.85 -2.20 19.02
CA HIS A 514 -1.70 -2.32 20.20
C HIS A 514 -0.90 -3.06 21.28
N ALA A 515 -0.70 -2.43 22.43
CA ALA A 515 0.19 -2.94 23.47
C ALA A 515 -0.38 -2.69 24.86
N ALA A 516 -0.17 -3.63 25.79
CA ALA A 516 -0.47 -3.41 27.20
C ALA A 516 0.36 -2.23 27.75
N ASP A 517 -0.15 -1.56 28.78
CA ASP A 517 0.47 -0.35 29.34
C ASP A 517 1.96 -0.55 29.72
N ASP A 518 2.32 -1.74 30.21
CA ASP A 518 3.68 -2.12 30.61
C ASP A 518 4.62 -2.41 29.42
N ALA A 519 4.07 -2.63 28.22
CA ALA A 519 4.82 -2.90 26.99
C ALA A 519 5.06 -1.64 26.13
N VAL A 520 4.40 -0.52 26.45
CA VAL A 520 4.40 0.68 25.60
C VAL A 520 5.80 1.19 25.31
N GLU A 521 6.63 1.38 26.34
CA GLU A 521 7.99 1.92 26.17
C GLU A 521 8.85 1.01 25.28
N ALA A 522 8.80 -0.31 25.52
CA ALA A 522 9.53 -1.28 24.72
C ALA A 522 9.09 -1.28 23.25
N CYS A 523 7.79 -1.15 22.99
CA CYS A 523 7.26 -1.04 21.63
C CYS A 523 7.66 0.27 20.93
N VAL A 524 7.65 1.40 21.64
CA VAL A 524 8.10 2.70 21.10
C VAL A 524 9.57 2.62 20.65
N GLU A 525 10.44 2.05 21.47
CA GLU A 525 11.85 1.86 21.09
C GLU A 525 11.99 0.87 19.94
N ALA A 526 11.25 -0.24 19.94
CA ALA A 526 11.27 -1.20 18.83
C ALA A 526 10.87 -0.55 17.48
N ILE A 527 9.90 0.37 17.49
CA ILE A 527 9.48 1.12 16.30
C ILE A 527 10.61 2.01 15.77
N ARG A 528 11.28 2.76 16.66
CA ARG A 528 12.40 3.65 16.30
C ARG A 528 13.58 2.86 15.75
N GLU A 529 14.00 1.82 16.47
CA GLU A 529 15.13 0.99 16.08
C GLU A 529 14.84 0.17 14.82
N ALA A 530 13.58 -0.16 14.53
CA ALA A 530 13.19 -0.78 13.26
C ALA A 530 13.29 0.20 12.08
N ALA A 531 12.92 1.47 12.27
CA ALA A 531 13.04 2.49 11.23
C ALA A 531 14.51 2.78 10.89
N ASP A 532 15.38 2.84 11.92
CA ASP A 532 16.81 2.98 11.73
C ASP A 532 17.45 1.78 11.04
N ALA A 533 17.03 0.56 11.40
CA ALA A 533 17.47 -0.66 10.73
C ALA A 533 17.03 -0.69 9.26
N ALA A 534 15.79 -0.29 8.94
CA ALA A 534 15.30 -0.21 7.57
C ALA A 534 16.12 0.77 6.72
N LYS A 535 16.46 1.93 7.27
CA LYS A 535 17.37 2.90 6.63
C LYS A 535 18.74 2.27 6.35
N GLU A 536 19.37 1.66 7.36
CA GLU A 536 20.71 1.07 7.21
C GLU A 536 20.72 -0.10 6.23
N LEU A 537 19.68 -0.96 6.23
CA LEU A 537 19.53 -2.07 5.29
C LEU A 537 19.47 -1.59 3.83
N MET A 538 18.75 -0.50 3.55
CA MET A 538 18.54 -0.03 2.17
C MET A 538 19.65 0.88 1.65
N PHE A 539 20.12 1.80 2.50
CA PHE A 539 21.00 2.90 2.08
C PHE A 539 22.37 2.86 2.74
N GLY A 540 22.58 1.98 3.73
CA GLY A 540 23.79 2.00 4.56
C GLY A 540 23.85 3.23 5.47
N ARG A 541 25.08 3.60 5.87
CA ARG A 541 25.31 4.78 6.71
C ARG A 541 25.32 6.04 5.86
N ILE A 542 24.19 6.73 5.85
CA ILE A 542 24.00 8.02 5.14
C ILE A 542 23.65 9.14 6.13
N PRO A 543 24.02 10.40 5.85
CA PRO A 543 23.74 11.55 6.71
C PRO A 543 22.31 12.08 6.52
N VAL A 544 21.32 11.17 6.53
CA VAL A 544 19.90 11.47 6.34
C VAL A 544 19.10 10.77 7.43
N GLU A 545 18.31 11.52 8.18
CA GLU A 545 17.41 10.95 9.18
C GLU A 545 16.11 10.46 8.54
N PHE A 546 15.51 9.43 9.13
CA PHE A 546 14.16 8.94 8.80
C PHE A 546 13.31 9.00 10.07
N PRO A 547 12.95 10.21 10.53
CA PRO A 547 12.25 10.39 11.79
C PRO A 547 10.86 9.78 11.76
N VAL A 548 10.50 9.13 12.86
CA VAL A 548 9.16 8.58 13.08
C VAL A 548 8.49 9.40 14.18
N SER A 549 7.35 10.01 13.83
CA SER A 549 6.48 10.66 14.82
C SER A 549 5.65 9.58 15.51
N ILE A 550 5.65 9.56 16.84
CA ILE A 550 4.96 8.53 17.63
C ILE A 550 3.97 9.20 18.58
N ALA A 551 2.73 8.72 18.57
CA ALA A 551 1.68 9.09 19.52
C ALA A 551 1.20 7.84 20.26
N VAL A 552 1.14 7.92 21.59
CA VAL A 552 0.58 6.87 22.45
C VAL A 552 -0.78 7.36 22.94
N VAL A 553 -1.84 6.68 22.54
CA VAL A 553 -3.22 7.16 22.74
C VAL A 553 -4.19 6.03 23.06
N ASP A 554 -5.27 6.37 23.75
CA ASP A 554 -6.41 5.46 23.94
C ASP A 554 -7.30 5.40 22.68
N SER A 555 -7.40 6.51 21.94
CA SER A 555 -8.20 6.59 20.72
C SER A 555 -7.43 7.23 19.58
N TYR A 556 -7.60 6.68 18.38
CA TYR A 556 -6.84 7.07 17.21
C TYR A 556 -7.13 8.52 16.74
N ASP A 557 -8.27 9.10 17.11
CA ASP A 557 -8.57 10.50 16.83
C ASP A 557 -7.65 11.49 17.57
N LYS A 558 -6.96 11.03 18.63
CA LYS A 558 -5.97 11.80 19.40
C LYS A 558 -4.53 11.63 18.92
N ALA A 559 -4.28 10.75 17.94
CA ALA A 559 -2.92 10.44 17.49
C ALA A 559 -2.27 11.51 16.61
N LYS A 560 -3.05 12.44 16.04
CA LYS A 560 -2.58 13.47 15.10
C LYS A 560 -3.16 14.84 15.37
#